data_AF-A0ABD5IZN9-F1
#
_entry.id   AF-A0ABD5IZN9-F1
#
_cell.length_a   1.000
_cell.length_b   1.000
_cell.length_c   1.000
_cell.angle_alpha   90.00
_cell.angle_beta   90.00
_cell.angle_gamma   90.00
#
_symmetry.space_group_name_H-M   'P 1'
#
loop_
_entity.id
_entity.type
_entity.pdbx_description
1 polymer ?
#
loop_
_entity_poly.entity_id
_entity_poly.type
_entity_poly.pdbx_seq_one_letter_code
_entity_poly.pdbx_strand_id
1 'polypeptide(L)'
;MGFNTEKYRYYLGMGIEYQVISKFFLLGFEAYKLPIDFGFDIHVTNKMIQTYKEEEPQKDFYIQVKSRVILPPSENPNKETVVRFYIKKEDFNNLIKKSDSVLILYYVSGVKTYNSYFYDPVEWTDWNCYFYGKIEGYKMDLSEYSDITIHDYLWLNSQHLNYLMENDFVLEDEKNGGYYLETVYYAEQHSVSVSKNKEKFTFADNLMELRNLVTGNFENDPFLSK
;
A
#
# COMPACT_ATOMS: atom_id res chain seq x y z
N MET A 1 10.74 -17.74 -31.24
CA MET A 1 10.91 -18.16 -29.83
C MET A 1 9.94 -17.34 -29.00
N GLY A 2 8.84 -17.92 -28.54
CA GLY A 2 7.95 -17.27 -27.57
C GLY A 2 8.50 -17.52 -26.18
N PHE A 3 8.75 -16.46 -25.41
CA PHE A 3 9.01 -16.61 -23.98
C PHE A 3 7.74 -17.15 -23.34
N ASN A 4 7.85 -18.26 -22.60
CA ASN A 4 6.75 -18.73 -21.78
C ASN A 4 6.66 -17.81 -20.55
N THR A 5 5.85 -16.75 -20.66
CA THR A 5 5.70 -15.69 -19.67
C THR A 5 4.92 -16.14 -18.43
N GLU A 6 4.25 -17.29 -18.47
CA GLU A 6 3.46 -17.80 -17.35
C GLU A 6 4.32 -18.21 -16.15
N LYS A 7 5.60 -18.55 -16.38
CA LYS A 7 6.51 -19.09 -15.36
C LYS A 7 7.43 -18.07 -14.70
N TYR A 8 7.40 -16.81 -15.14
CA TYR A 8 8.36 -15.78 -14.70
C TYR A 8 7.64 -14.46 -14.42
N ARG A 9 6.78 -14.47 -13.41
CA ARG A 9 6.15 -13.24 -12.90
C ARG A 9 7.04 -12.62 -11.82
N TYR A 10 7.32 -11.33 -11.97
CA TYR A 10 8.01 -10.57 -10.93
C TYR A 10 7.13 -10.44 -9.69
N TYR A 11 7.77 -10.32 -8.52
CA TYR A 11 7.13 -10.08 -7.24
C TYR A 11 6.09 -8.94 -7.31
N LEU A 12 4.85 -9.21 -6.90
CA LEU A 12 3.73 -8.25 -6.95
C LEU A 12 4.10 -6.90 -6.32
N GLY A 13 4.73 -6.92 -5.14
CA GLY A 13 5.13 -5.70 -4.45
C GLY A 13 6.07 -4.83 -5.30
N MET A 14 7.02 -5.46 -6.02
CA MET A 14 7.92 -4.76 -6.92
C MET A 14 7.17 -4.07 -8.06
N GLY A 15 6.15 -4.72 -8.63
CA GLY A 15 5.30 -4.12 -9.66
C GLY A 15 4.54 -2.88 -9.16
N ILE A 16 3.98 -2.95 -7.96
CA ILE A 16 3.29 -1.82 -7.33
C ILE A 16 4.26 -0.66 -7.02
N GLU A 17 5.46 -0.96 -6.54
CA GLU A 17 6.48 0.07 -6.30
C GLU A 17 6.84 0.83 -7.58
N TYR A 18 7.05 0.14 -8.71
CA TYR A 18 7.29 0.81 -10.00
C TYR A 18 6.10 1.63 -10.49
N GLN A 19 4.88 1.21 -10.18
CA GLN A 19 3.71 2.00 -10.48
C GLN A 19 3.65 3.30 -9.66
N VAL A 20 4.01 3.25 -8.37
CA VAL A 20 4.15 4.45 -7.52
C VAL A 20 5.19 5.39 -8.10
N ILE A 21 6.37 4.87 -8.46
CA ILE A 21 7.43 5.64 -9.13
C ILE A 21 6.90 6.32 -10.40
N SER A 22 6.17 5.59 -11.25
CA SER A 22 5.61 6.15 -12.48
C SER A 22 4.62 7.29 -12.21
N LYS A 23 3.80 7.20 -11.16
CA LYS A 23 2.87 8.28 -10.78
C LYS A 23 3.62 9.56 -10.43
N PHE A 24 4.73 9.46 -9.69
CA PHE A 24 5.56 10.62 -9.36
C PHE A 24 6.20 11.27 -10.58
N PHE A 25 6.72 10.47 -11.53
CA PHE A 25 7.25 11.01 -12.77
C PHE A 25 6.20 11.78 -13.58
N LEU A 26 4.96 11.29 -13.64
CA LEU A 26 3.86 11.99 -14.32
C LEU A 26 3.49 13.32 -13.63
N LEU A 27 3.80 13.45 -12.34
CA LEU A 27 3.62 14.69 -11.57
C LEU A 27 4.84 15.62 -11.62
N GLY A 28 5.90 15.25 -12.37
CA GLY A 28 7.11 16.03 -12.52
C GLY A 28 8.13 15.88 -11.39
N PHE A 29 8.00 14.84 -10.55
CA PHE A 29 8.96 14.49 -9.51
C PHE A 29 9.92 13.42 -9.99
N GLU A 30 11.15 13.41 -9.49
CA GLU A 30 12.01 12.26 -9.66
C GLU A 30 11.72 11.23 -8.57
N ALA A 31 11.64 9.97 -8.94
CA ALA A 31 11.43 8.88 -8.00
C ALA A 31 12.35 7.70 -8.32
N TYR A 32 12.98 7.13 -7.30
CA TYR A 32 13.99 6.08 -7.43
C TYR A 32 13.74 4.95 -6.44
N LYS A 33 13.93 3.72 -6.88
CA LYS A 33 13.90 2.55 -5.99
C LYS A 33 15.16 2.54 -5.14
N LEU A 34 15.02 2.37 -3.83
CA LEU A 34 16.14 2.28 -2.90
C LEU A 34 16.70 0.84 -2.83
N PRO A 35 17.96 0.68 -2.40
CA PRO A 35 18.52 -0.64 -2.13
C PRO A 35 17.70 -1.39 -1.07
N ILE A 36 17.70 -2.72 -1.18
CA ILE A 36 17.13 -3.61 -0.16
C ILE A 36 17.85 -3.33 1.17
N ASP A 37 17.11 -3.41 2.28
CA ASP A 37 17.56 -3.15 3.67
C ASP A 37 17.69 -1.67 4.11
N PHE A 38 17.32 -0.70 3.27
CA PHE A 38 17.29 0.71 3.68
C PHE A 38 16.07 1.08 4.55
N GLY A 39 15.11 0.17 4.72
CA GLY A 39 13.87 0.38 5.48
C GLY A 39 12.81 1.23 4.78
N PHE A 40 13.08 1.64 3.53
CA PHE A 40 12.15 2.30 2.62
C PHE A 40 12.33 1.73 1.21
N ASP A 41 11.28 1.77 0.41
CA ASP A 41 11.27 1.18 -0.93
C ASP A 41 11.63 2.22 -2.00
N ILE A 42 11.16 3.47 -1.84
CA ILE A 42 11.26 4.52 -2.86
C ILE A 42 11.73 5.83 -2.21
N HIS A 43 12.58 6.56 -2.93
CA HIS A 43 12.96 7.94 -2.62
C HIS A 43 12.45 8.88 -3.71
N VAL A 44 11.80 9.97 -3.32
CA VAL A 44 11.22 10.96 -4.24
C VAL A 44 11.82 12.32 -3.99
N THR A 45 12.16 13.04 -5.06
CA THR A 45 12.69 14.40 -5.02
C THR A 45 12.01 15.34 -6.03
N ASN A 46 12.22 16.64 -5.89
CA ASN A 46 11.81 17.67 -6.85
C ASN A 46 13.00 18.43 -7.48
N LYS A 47 14.17 17.80 -7.60
CA LYS A 47 15.43 18.47 -7.97
C LYS A 47 15.37 19.16 -9.34
N MET A 48 14.69 18.57 -10.32
CA MET A 48 14.49 19.19 -11.62
C MET A 48 13.70 20.48 -11.47
N ILE A 49 12.58 20.46 -10.74
CA ILE A 49 11.78 21.65 -10.48
C ILE A 49 12.62 22.73 -9.80
N GLN A 50 13.43 22.38 -8.79
CA GLN A 50 14.33 23.33 -8.14
C GLN A 50 15.35 23.94 -9.10
N THR A 51 15.87 23.14 -10.02
CA THR A 51 16.86 23.60 -11.01
C THR A 51 16.26 24.62 -11.98
N TYR A 52 14.98 24.48 -12.32
CA TYR A 52 14.30 25.37 -13.27
C TYR A 52 13.48 26.50 -12.62
N LYS A 53 13.11 26.35 -11.35
CA LYS A 53 12.35 27.31 -10.56
C LYS A 53 13.09 27.55 -9.24
N GLU A 54 14.02 28.51 -9.28
CA GLU A 54 15.04 28.79 -8.25
C GLU A 54 14.50 29.13 -6.83
N GLU A 55 13.18 29.10 -6.62
CA GLU A 55 12.50 29.43 -5.36
C GLU A 55 11.68 28.26 -4.76
N GLU A 56 11.61 27.10 -5.42
CA GLU A 56 10.85 25.95 -4.91
C GLU A 56 11.62 25.22 -3.79
N PRO A 57 11.03 25.04 -2.60
CA PRO A 57 11.69 24.37 -1.48
C PRO A 57 12.03 22.92 -1.83
N GLN A 58 13.12 22.41 -1.24
CA GLN A 58 13.54 21.03 -1.45
C GLN A 58 12.52 20.10 -0.82
N LYS A 59 12.06 19.14 -1.62
CA LYS A 59 11.21 18.05 -1.18
C LYS A 59 11.97 16.76 -1.35
N ASP A 60 12.12 16.05 -0.26
CA ASP A 60 12.62 14.69 -0.19
C ASP A 60 11.53 13.88 0.48
N PHE A 61 11.10 12.76 -0.10
CA PHE A 61 10.17 11.84 0.54
C PHE A 61 10.70 10.42 0.52
N TYR A 62 10.55 9.72 1.63
CA TYR A 62 10.92 8.31 1.78
C TYR A 62 9.67 7.47 1.91
N ILE A 63 9.44 6.58 0.95
CA ILE A 63 8.18 5.89 0.81
C ILE A 63 8.39 4.40 1.04
N GLN A 64 7.62 3.84 1.97
CA GLN A 64 7.41 2.41 2.11
C GLN A 64 6.09 2.04 1.44
N VAL A 65 6.11 1.02 0.58
CA VAL A 65 4.95 0.48 -0.11
C VAL A 65 4.65 -0.91 0.44
N LYS A 66 3.39 -1.16 0.75
CA LYS A 66 2.88 -2.51 1.01
C LYS A 66 1.67 -2.74 0.13
N SER A 67 1.54 -3.95 -0.41
CA SER A 67 0.38 -4.35 -1.21
C SER A 67 -0.23 -5.63 -0.64
N ARG A 68 -1.55 -5.75 -0.74
CA ARG A 68 -2.28 -6.97 -0.38
C ARG A 68 -3.35 -7.29 -1.41
N VAL A 69 -3.54 -8.58 -1.62
CA VAL A 69 -4.62 -9.06 -2.47
C VAL A 69 -5.93 -9.06 -1.68
N ILE A 70 -6.93 -8.41 -2.25
CA ILE A 70 -8.31 -8.46 -1.79
C ILE A 70 -9.08 -9.44 -2.66
N LEU A 71 -9.97 -10.20 -2.02
CA LEU A 71 -10.88 -11.05 -2.75
C LEU A 71 -12.03 -10.17 -3.26
N PRO A 72 -12.35 -10.21 -4.56
CA PRO A 72 -13.58 -9.57 -5.02
C PRO A 72 -14.76 -10.20 -4.25
N PRO A 73 -15.74 -9.42 -3.78
CA PRO A 73 -16.87 -9.95 -3.03
C PRO A 73 -17.60 -10.97 -3.90
N SER A 74 -17.48 -12.26 -3.56
CA SER A 74 -17.98 -13.35 -4.40
C SER A 74 -19.51 -13.41 -4.45
N GLU A 75 -20.21 -12.93 -3.41
CA GLU A 75 -21.66 -13.08 -3.32
C GLU A 75 -22.40 -11.91 -2.63
N ASN A 76 -21.68 -10.99 -1.99
CA ASN A 76 -22.29 -9.84 -1.33
C ASN A 76 -21.44 -8.58 -1.54
N PRO A 77 -21.83 -7.67 -2.45
CA PRO A 77 -21.08 -6.44 -2.73
C PRO A 77 -21.00 -5.49 -1.52
N ASN A 78 -21.90 -5.64 -0.55
CA ASN A 78 -21.85 -4.93 0.74
C ASN A 78 -20.88 -5.55 1.76
N LYS A 79 -20.15 -6.62 1.41
CA LYS A 79 -19.25 -7.31 2.33
C LYS A 79 -17.96 -6.52 2.50
N GLU A 80 -17.80 -5.97 3.69
CA GLU A 80 -16.55 -5.39 4.19
C GLU A 80 -15.42 -6.44 4.14
N THR A 81 -14.32 -6.10 3.47
CA THR A 81 -13.15 -6.98 3.40
C THR A 81 -12.09 -6.46 4.37
N VAL A 82 -11.80 -7.25 5.41
CA VAL A 82 -10.74 -6.94 6.38
C VAL A 82 -9.39 -7.33 5.79
N VAL A 83 -8.46 -6.39 5.76
CA VAL A 83 -7.13 -6.55 5.17
C VAL A 83 -6.08 -6.15 6.20
N ARG A 84 -5.13 -7.05 6.46
CA ARG A 84 -4.03 -6.81 7.40
C ARG A 84 -2.71 -6.59 6.67
N PHE A 85 -2.04 -5.50 7.01
CA PHE A 85 -0.70 -5.17 6.54
C PHE A 85 0.31 -5.37 7.66
N TYR A 86 1.28 -6.25 7.44
CA TYR A 86 2.40 -6.43 8.36
C TYR A 86 3.53 -5.49 8.01
N ILE A 87 4.12 -4.86 9.03
CA ILE A 87 5.26 -3.96 8.93
C ILE A 87 6.24 -4.34 10.03
N LYS A 88 7.53 -4.43 9.69
CA LYS A 88 8.56 -4.69 10.70
C LYS A 88 8.61 -3.53 11.68
N LYS A 89 8.90 -3.82 12.94
CA LYS A 89 8.96 -2.82 14.02
C LYS A 89 9.95 -1.69 13.70
N GLU A 90 11.11 -2.03 13.15
CA GLU A 90 12.14 -1.06 12.76
C GLU A 90 11.67 -0.13 11.65
N ASP A 91 11.11 -0.69 10.57
CA ASP A 91 10.55 0.09 9.44
C ASP A 91 9.44 1.04 9.91
N PHE A 92 8.52 0.54 10.76
CA PHE A 92 7.43 1.34 11.31
C PHE A 92 7.94 2.49 12.19
N ASN A 93 8.94 2.22 13.03
CA ASN A 93 9.57 3.26 13.84
C ASN A 93 10.27 4.32 12.98
N ASN A 94 10.87 3.92 11.85
CA ASN A 94 11.46 4.86 10.91
C ASN A 94 10.38 5.74 10.25
N LEU A 95 9.26 5.13 9.85
CA LEU A 95 8.10 5.83 9.27
C LEU A 95 7.48 6.86 10.22
N ILE A 96 7.48 6.60 11.53
CA ILE A 96 6.96 7.54 12.52
C ILE A 96 7.95 8.68 12.82
N LYS A 97 9.25 8.38 12.87
CA LYS A 97 10.28 9.36 13.26
C LYS A 97 10.59 10.38 12.17
N LYS A 98 10.48 9.99 10.88
CA LYS A 98 10.79 10.87 9.76
C LYS A 98 9.53 11.60 9.28
N SER A 99 9.51 12.92 9.39
CA SER A 99 8.39 13.76 8.92
C SER A 99 8.18 13.71 7.41
N ASP A 100 9.23 13.39 6.67
CA ASP A 100 9.30 13.24 5.23
C ASP A 100 9.08 11.78 4.77
N SER A 101 8.60 10.91 5.66
CA SER A 101 8.31 9.53 5.31
C SER A 101 6.82 9.25 5.18
N VAL A 102 6.52 8.26 4.34
CA VAL A 102 5.17 7.87 3.94
C VAL A 102 5.08 6.36 3.86
N LEU A 103 3.99 5.82 4.36
CA LEU A 103 3.53 4.47 4.09
C LEU A 103 2.37 4.51 3.08
N ILE A 104 2.46 3.72 2.01
CA ILE A 104 1.37 3.52 1.05
C ILE A 104 0.90 2.07 1.09
N LEU A 105 -0.40 1.87 1.28
CA LEU A 105 -1.03 0.56 1.32
C LEU A 105 -1.88 0.37 0.07
N TYR A 106 -1.52 -0.57 -0.79
CA TYR A 106 -2.25 -0.88 -2.02
C TYR A 106 -3.17 -2.08 -1.85
N TYR A 107 -4.38 -1.94 -2.39
CA TYR A 107 -5.41 -2.96 -2.45
C TYR A 107 -5.56 -3.42 -3.89
N VAL A 108 -5.25 -4.68 -4.15
CA VAL A 108 -5.25 -5.23 -5.51
C VAL A 108 -6.09 -6.48 -5.57
N SER A 109 -6.78 -6.73 -6.68
CA SER A 109 -7.33 -8.05 -6.98
C SER A 109 -6.67 -8.56 -8.24
N GLY A 110 -6.82 -9.85 -8.52
CA GLY A 110 -6.51 -10.36 -9.85
C GLY A 110 -7.74 -10.95 -10.52
N VAL A 111 -7.70 -11.01 -11.85
CA VAL A 111 -8.69 -11.71 -12.67
C VAL A 111 -8.18 -13.13 -12.89
N LYS A 112 -8.92 -14.15 -12.43
CA LYS A 112 -8.56 -15.53 -12.71
C LYS A 112 -8.72 -15.79 -14.21
N THR A 113 -7.68 -16.33 -14.86
CA THR A 113 -7.89 -16.96 -16.17
C THR A 113 -8.54 -18.30 -15.93
N TYR A 114 -9.76 -18.51 -16.46
CA TYR A 114 -10.34 -19.85 -16.48
C TYR A 114 -9.40 -20.76 -17.27
N ASN A 115 -8.80 -21.73 -16.57
CA ASN A 115 -7.85 -22.77 -17.01
C ASN A 115 -6.36 -22.48 -16.77
N SER A 116 -5.86 -22.77 -15.57
CA SER A 116 -4.49 -23.23 -15.40
C SER A 116 -4.33 -24.06 -14.12
N TYR A 117 -4.01 -25.34 -14.29
CA TYR A 117 -3.44 -26.18 -13.25
C TYR A 117 -1.95 -25.86 -13.17
N PHE A 118 -1.46 -25.24 -12.10
CA PHE A 118 -0.01 -25.22 -11.82
C PHE A 118 0.28 -25.05 -10.33
N TYR A 119 1.47 -25.47 -9.93
CA TYR A 119 1.96 -25.56 -8.56
C TYR A 119 3.25 -24.71 -8.48
N ASP A 120 3.30 -23.68 -7.62
CA ASP A 120 4.51 -22.87 -7.37
C ASP A 120 5.19 -23.28 -6.03
N PRO A 121 6.51 -23.60 -6.03
CA PRO A 121 7.26 -24.01 -4.85
C PRO A 121 7.94 -22.88 -4.07
N VAL A 122 7.60 -21.61 -4.25
CA VAL A 122 8.16 -20.50 -3.46
C VAL A 122 7.04 -19.71 -2.77
N GLU A 123 7.32 -19.04 -1.67
CA GLU A 123 6.39 -18.51 -0.66
C GLU A 123 5.43 -17.39 -1.13
N TRP A 124 4.52 -17.68 -2.06
CA TRP A 124 3.56 -16.71 -2.65
C TRP A 124 2.16 -16.73 -2.03
N THR A 125 2.00 -17.32 -0.83
CA THR A 125 0.71 -17.33 -0.15
C THR A 125 0.45 -15.98 0.50
N ASP A 126 -0.47 -15.17 -0.04
CA ASP A 126 -1.02 -14.02 0.69
C ASP A 126 -1.86 -14.57 1.85
N TRP A 127 -1.36 -14.41 3.08
CA TRP A 127 -2.00 -14.94 4.27
C TRP A 127 -3.40 -14.36 4.50
N ASN A 128 -3.69 -13.13 4.03
CA ASN A 128 -5.06 -12.60 4.09
C ASN A 128 -5.99 -13.48 3.26
N CYS A 129 -5.61 -13.84 2.04
CA CYS A 129 -6.38 -14.74 1.19
C CYS A 129 -6.38 -16.19 1.71
N TYR A 130 -5.31 -16.65 2.36
CA TYR A 130 -5.22 -18.00 2.93
C TYR A 130 -6.22 -18.23 4.08
N PHE A 131 -6.40 -17.25 4.97
CA PHE A 131 -7.36 -17.37 6.07
C PHE A 131 -8.81 -17.34 5.58
N TYR A 132 -9.15 -16.47 4.61
CA TYR A 132 -10.46 -16.48 3.97
C TYR A 132 -10.68 -17.74 3.11
N GLY A 133 -9.64 -18.17 2.42
CA GLY A 133 -9.61 -19.38 1.61
C GLY A 133 -9.84 -20.65 2.42
N LYS A 134 -9.41 -20.73 3.68
CA LYS A 134 -9.72 -21.85 4.56
C LYS A 134 -11.21 -21.94 4.96
N ILE A 135 -11.93 -20.82 4.93
CA ILE A 135 -13.37 -20.76 5.22
C ILE A 135 -14.18 -21.30 4.03
N GLU A 136 -13.65 -21.22 2.80
CA GLU A 136 -14.35 -21.65 1.56
C GLU A 136 -13.62 -22.75 0.76
N GLY A 137 -12.52 -23.32 1.27
CA GLY A 137 -11.73 -24.35 0.60
C GLY A 137 -10.78 -23.86 -0.51
N TYR A 138 -10.59 -22.55 -0.67
CA TYR A 138 -9.74 -21.95 -1.71
C TYR A 138 -8.30 -21.74 -1.22
N LYS A 139 -7.32 -22.32 -1.89
CA LYS A 139 -5.94 -21.81 -1.86
C LYS A 139 -5.80 -20.84 -3.02
N MET A 140 -5.37 -19.62 -2.79
CA MET A 140 -5.12 -18.66 -3.87
C MET A 140 -3.63 -18.61 -4.19
N ASP A 141 -3.31 -18.92 -5.43
CA ASP A 141 -1.99 -18.77 -6.02
C ASP A 141 -1.99 -17.53 -6.93
N LEU A 142 -1.04 -16.62 -6.71
CA LEU A 142 -0.92 -15.36 -7.47
C LEU A 142 -0.60 -15.59 -8.95
N SER A 143 -0.08 -16.78 -9.32
CA SER A 143 0.13 -17.18 -10.70
C SER A 143 -1.18 -17.41 -11.48
N GLU A 144 -2.31 -17.62 -10.79
CA GLU A 144 -3.63 -17.82 -11.42
C GLU A 144 -4.25 -16.52 -11.97
N TYR A 145 -3.72 -15.36 -11.59
CA TYR A 145 -4.26 -14.08 -12.01
C TYR A 145 -3.66 -13.64 -13.34
N SER A 146 -4.43 -13.62 -14.43
CA SER A 146 -3.91 -13.14 -15.73
C SER A 146 -3.54 -11.67 -15.67
N ASP A 147 -4.36 -10.90 -14.97
CA ASP A 147 -4.25 -9.46 -14.81
C ASP A 147 -4.41 -9.06 -13.35
N ILE A 148 -3.72 -8.00 -12.95
CA ILE A 148 -3.84 -7.39 -11.62
C ILE A 148 -4.60 -6.08 -11.79
N THR A 149 -5.68 -5.93 -11.04
CA THR A 149 -6.47 -4.70 -10.94
C THR A 149 -6.15 -4.03 -9.62
N ILE A 150 -5.86 -2.73 -9.69
CA ILE A 150 -5.67 -1.90 -8.50
C ILE A 150 -6.99 -1.23 -8.20
N HIS A 151 -7.50 -1.46 -7.00
CA HIS A 151 -8.81 -0.94 -6.58
C HIS A 151 -8.67 0.37 -5.84
N ASP A 152 -7.75 0.44 -4.89
CA ASP A 152 -7.57 1.60 -4.04
C ASP A 152 -6.16 1.58 -3.41
N TYR A 153 -5.79 2.69 -2.79
CA TYR A 153 -4.61 2.80 -1.96
C TYR A 153 -4.80 3.80 -0.82
N LEU A 154 -4.22 3.52 0.35
CA LEU A 154 -4.20 4.43 1.49
C LEU A 154 -2.83 5.08 1.64
N TRP A 155 -2.80 6.40 1.88
CA TRP A 155 -1.59 7.18 2.10
C TRP A 155 -1.47 7.57 3.58
N LEU A 156 -0.36 7.25 4.22
CA LEU A 156 -0.15 7.51 5.65
C LEU A 156 1.20 8.18 5.86
N ASN A 157 1.18 9.47 6.20
CA ASN A 157 2.38 10.18 6.62
C ASN A 157 2.70 9.88 8.10
N SER A 158 3.81 10.41 8.61
CA SER A 158 4.20 10.19 10.00
C SER A 158 3.17 10.70 11.02
N GLN A 159 2.44 11.78 10.75
CA GLN A 159 1.39 12.29 11.65
C GLN A 159 0.21 11.31 11.73
N HIS A 160 -0.22 10.77 10.59
CA HIS A 160 -1.25 9.72 10.53
C HIS A 160 -0.80 8.50 11.33
N LEU A 161 0.44 8.04 11.13
CA LEU A 161 0.96 6.88 11.83
C LEU A 161 1.10 7.09 13.34
N ASN A 162 1.55 8.27 13.78
CA ASN A 162 1.55 8.65 15.20
C ASN A 162 0.14 8.63 15.77
N TYR A 163 -0.83 9.25 15.10
CA TYR A 163 -2.22 9.25 15.55
C TYR A 163 -2.76 7.83 15.68
N LEU A 164 -2.54 6.97 14.68
CA LEU A 164 -2.98 5.58 14.70
C LEU A 164 -2.32 4.80 15.86
N MET A 165 -1.05 5.05 16.13
CA MET A 165 -0.32 4.41 17.24
C MET A 165 -0.85 4.89 18.61
N GLU A 166 -1.03 6.19 18.79
CA GLU A 166 -1.52 6.81 20.03
C GLU A 166 -2.97 6.44 20.36
N ASN A 167 -3.79 6.22 19.32
CA ASN A 167 -5.18 5.80 19.43
C ASN A 167 -5.35 4.29 19.24
N ASP A 168 -4.26 3.52 19.40
CA ASP A 168 -4.27 2.07 19.54
C ASP A 168 -4.76 1.31 18.28
N PHE A 169 -4.83 1.94 17.10
CA PHE A 169 -5.18 1.31 15.82
C PHE A 169 -4.08 0.40 15.24
N VAL A 170 -2.91 0.36 15.86
CA VAL A 170 -1.75 -0.44 15.45
C VAL A 170 -1.59 -1.62 16.40
N LEU A 171 -1.65 -2.85 15.88
CA LEU A 171 -1.57 -4.07 16.69
C LEU A 171 -0.14 -4.60 16.70
N GLU A 172 0.46 -4.85 17.86
CA GLU A 172 1.79 -5.46 17.94
C GLU A 172 1.75 -6.97 17.66
N ASP A 173 2.63 -7.46 16.80
CA ASP A 173 2.91 -8.89 16.59
C ASP A 173 4.03 -9.33 17.54
N GLU A 174 3.65 -9.78 18.73
CA GLU A 174 4.59 -10.27 19.75
C GLU A 174 5.43 -11.46 19.27
N LYS A 175 4.93 -12.23 18.30
CA LYS A 175 5.60 -13.46 17.83
C LYS A 175 6.69 -13.17 16.81
N ASN A 176 6.42 -12.27 15.86
CA ASN A 176 7.32 -11.97 14.75
C ASN A 176 8.01 -10.60 14.86
N GLY A 177 7.77 -9.83 15.92
CA GLY A 177 8.47 -8.57 16.19
C GLY A 177 8.11 -7.45 15.21
N GLY A 178 6.82 -7.18 15.02
CA GLY A 178 6.34 -6.14 14.11
C GLY A 178 4.99 -5.57 14.50
N TYR A 179 4.36 -4.89 13.55
CA TYR A 179 3.04 -4.30 13.70
C TYR A 179 2.12 -4.76 12.58
N TYR A 180 0.84 -4.95 12.91
CA TYR A 180 -0.24 -5.06 11.96
C TYR A 180 -1.06 -3.78 11.96
N LEU A 181 -1.34 -3.30 10.76
CA LEU A 181 -2.38 -2.34 10.52
C LEU A 181 -3.56 -3.06 9.87
N GLU A 182 -4.70 -3.05 10.56
CA GLU A 182 -5.94 -3.62 10.06
C GLU A 182 -6.75 -2.53 9.35
N THR A 183 -7.19 -2.85 8.15
CA THR A 183 -7.97 -1.95 7.30
C THR A 183 -9.20 -2.66 6.77
N VAL A 184 -10.20 -1.90 6.37
CA VAL A 184 -11.43 -2.40 5.76
C VAL A 184 -11.56 -1.76 4.39
N TYR A 185 -11.70 -2.60 3.38
CA TYR A 185 -12.00 -2.20 2.01
C TYR A 185 -13.50 -2.38 1.72
N TYR A 186 -14.12 -1.34 1.17
CA TYR A 186 -15.53 -1.31 0.76
C TYR A 186 -15.64 -1.31 -0.75
N ALA A 187 -16.04 -2.45 -1.32
CA ALA A 187 -16.07 -2.65 -2.77
C ALA A 187 -17.05 -1.68 -3.49
N GLU A 188 -18.26 -1.49 -2.97
CA GLU A 188 -19.26 -0.60 -3.61
C GLU A 188 -18.86 0.88 -3.59
N GLN A 189 -18.17 1.29 -2.52
CA GLN A 189 -17.81 2.69 -2.32
C GLN A 189 -16.42 3.03 -2.87
N HIS A 190 -15.65 2.02 -3.30
CA HIS A 190 -14.24 2.17 -3.65
C HIS A 190 -13.49 2.99 -2.60
N SER A 191 -13.64 2.59 -1.33
CA SER A 191 -13.09 3.30 -0.20
C SER A 191 -12.40 2.36 0.79
N VAL A 192 -11.51 2.94 1.58
CA VAL A 192 -10.72 2.23 2.59
C VAL A 192 -10.73 2.98 3.92
N SER A 193 -10.78 2.23 5.01
CA SER A 193 -10.67 2.76 6.37
C SER A 193 -9.69 1.93 7.17
N VAL A 194 -9.01 2.54 8.15
CA VAL A 194 -8.31 1.81 9.21
C VAL A 194 -9.36 1.36 10.23
N SER A 195 -9.25 0.14 10.75
CA SER A 195 -10.23 -0.39 11.69
C SER A 195 -9.60 -1.08 12.89
N LYS A 196 -10.25 -0.93 14.04
CA LYS A 196 -10.01 -1.72 15.24
C LYS A 196 -11.31 -1.92 16.01
N ASN A 197 -11.60 -3.13 16.48
CA ASN A 197 -12.70 -3.39 17.43
C ASN A 197 -14.05 -2.77 17.02
N LYS A 198 -14.34 -2.72 15.71
CA LYS A 198 -15.51 -2.07 15.08
C LYS A 198 -15.47 -0.54 14.98
N GLU A 199 -14.50 0.12 15.59
CA GLU A 199 -14.17 1.51 15.28
C GLU A 199 -13.48 1.59 13.92
N LYS A 200 -13.80 2.66 13.19
CA LYS A 200 -13.37 2.89 11.82
C LYS A 200 -12.92 4.32 11.69
N PHE A 201 -11.74 4.50 11.10
CA PHE A 201 -11.16 5.78 10.80
C PHE A 201 -10.95 5.89 9.30
N THR A 202 -11.56 6.89 8.68
CA THR A 202 -11.46 7.15 7.24
C THR A 202 -10.68 8.43 7.02
N PHE A 203 -9.65 8.36 6.19
CA PHE A 203 -8.90 9.53 5.73
C PHE A 203 -9.67 10.17 4.56
N ALA A 204 -9.82 11.49 4.55
CA ALA A 204 -10.50 12.17 3.44
C ALA A 204 -9.58 12.23 2.21
N ASP A 205 -10.03 11.65 1.09
CA ASP A 205 -9.47 11.73 -0.26
C ASP A 205 -7.95 11.52 -0.43
N ASN A 206 -7.55 10.25 -0.63
CA ASN A 206 -6.20 9.76 -0.94
C ASN A 206 -5.49 10.45 -2.13
N LEU A 207 -6.24 11.06 -3.05
CA LEU A 207 -5.70 11.80 -4.21
C LEU A 207 -5.39 13.27 -3.88
N MET A 208 -6.14 13.87 -2.95
CA MET A 208 -5.93 15.25 -2.56
C MET A 208 -4.65 15.38 -1.73
N GLU A 209 -4.33 14.37 -0.91
CA GLU A 209 -3.12 14.31 -0.10
C GLU A 209 -1.82 14.28 -0.91
N LEU A 210 -1.75 13.50 -1.99
CA LEU A 210 -0.53 13.40 -2.81
C LEU A 210 -0.23 14.73 -3.50
N ARG A 211 -1.27 15.42 -3.99
CA ARG A 211 -1.16 16.79 -4.51
C ARG A 211 -0.81 17.79 -3.41
N ASN A 212 -1.43 17.71 -2.23
CA ASN A 212 -1.18 18.64 -1.11
C ASN A 212 0.22 18.50 -0.52
N LEU A 213 0.74 17.27 -0.42
CA LEU A 213 2.13 16.95 -0.06
C LEU A 213 3.10 17.55 -1.09
N VAL A 214 2.76 17.40 -2.37
CA VAL A 214 3.49 17.93 -3.53
C VAL A 214 3.42 19.46 -3.64
N THR A 215 2.35 20.12 -3.18
CA THR A 215 2.21 21.58 -3.22
C THR A 215 2.52 22.28 -1.89
N GLY A 216 2.73 21.53 -0.80
CA GLY A 216 2.98 22.08 0.54
C GLY A 216 1.75 22.72 1.20
N ASN A 217 0.55 22.48 0.66
CA ASN A 217 -0.69 23.07 1.17
C ASN A 217 -1.37 22.10 2.15
N PHE A 218 -0.91 22.09 3.39
CA PHE A 218 -1.58 21.39 4.50
C PHE A 218 -2.60 22.27 5.25
N GLU A 219 -2.70 23.56 4.91
CA GLU A 219 -3.56 24.53 5.61
C GLU A 219 -5.07 24.23 5.53
N ASN A 220 -5.48 23.30 4.66
CA ASN A 220 -6.86 22.84 4.54
C ASN A 220 -7.02 21.35 4.86
N ASP A 221 -6.07 20.74 5.59
CA ASP A 221 -6.30 19.41 6.14
C ASP A 221 -7.26 19.54 7.34
N PRO A 222 -8.53 19.10 7.20
CA PRO A 222 -9.52 19.21 8.28
C PRO A 222 -9.15 18.36 9.51
N PHE A 223 -8.10 17.54 9.43
CA PHE A 223 -7.62 16.70 10.52
C PHE A 223 -6.42 17.29 11.27
N LEU A 224 -5.78 18.34 10.74
CA LEU A 224 -4.68 19.07 11.41
C LEU A 224 -5.11 20.41 12.03
N SER A 225 -6.35 20.86 11.78
CA SER A 225 -6.91 22.02 12.47
C SER A 225 -7.44 21.65 13.86
N LYS A 226 -6.56 21.68 14.85
CA LYS A 226 -6.91 22.00 16.25
C LYS A 226 -5.91 22.99 16.83
#